data_AF-A0A2W7AVV8-F1
#
_entry.id   AF-A0A2W7AVV8-F1
#
_cell.length_a   1.000
_cell.length_b   1.000
_cell.length_c   1.000
_cell.angle_alpha   90.00
_cell.angle_beta   90.00
_cell.angle_gamma   90.00
#
_symmetry.space_group_name_H-M   'P 1'
#
loop_
_entity.id
_entity.type
_entity.pdbx_description
1 polymer ?
#
loop_
_entity_poly.entity_id
_entity_poly.type
_entity_poly.pdbx_seq_one_letter_code
_entity_poly.pdbx_strand_id
1 'polypeptide(L)' 'MAVTRSANSTQLSDHARIWYSLKNAIAGSSGFKSWKGELPETEAETAPLDQLVRRYLRETLETLAY' A
#
# COMPACT_ATOMS: atom_id res chain seq x y z
N MET A 1 -31.67 -23.95 12.20
CA MET A 1 -30.23 -24.26 12.03
C MET A 1 -29.58 -23.05 11.39
N ALA A 2 -28.67 -22.38 12.09
CA ALA A 2 -28.07 -21.11 11.66
C ALA A 2 -27.02 -21.33 10.57
N VAL A 3 -27.17 -20.68 9.41
CA VAL A 3 -26.18 -20.64 8.34
C VAL A 3 -25.00 -19.77 8.82
N THR A 4 -23.89 -20.42 9.13
CA THR A 4 -22.63 -19.75 9.46
C THR A 4 -21.87 -19.39 8.19
N ARG A 5 -21.98 -18.10 7.82
CA ARG A 5 -20.92 -17.25 7.26
C ARG A 5 -20.04 -17.84 6.15
N SER A 6 -20.56 -17.85 4.92
CA SER A 6 -19.76 -17.94 3.68
C SER A 6 -19.40 -16.56 3.08
N ALA A 7 -19.39 -15.50 3.91
CA ALA A 7 -19.23 -14.12 3.43
C ALA A 7 -17.76 -13.64 3.30
N ASN A 8 -16.78 -14.44 3.72
CA ASN A 8 -15.42 -13.92 3.92
C ASN A 8 -14.50 -13.99 2.70
N SER A 9 -14.70 -14.93 1.76
CA SER A 9 -13.78 -15.11 0.63
C SER A 9 -13.89 -13.97 -0.38
N THR A 10 -15.11 -13.62 -0.80
CA THR A 10 -15.36 -12.53 -1.75
C THR A 10 -14.92 -11.17 -1.20
N GLN A 11 -15.18 -10.91 0.09
CA GLN A 11 -14.80 -9.67 0.75
C GLN A 11 -13.27 -9.52 0.89
N LEU A 12 -12.56 -10.61 1.19
CA LEU A 12 -11.08 -10.64 1.18
C LEU A 12 -10.52 -10.37 -0.22
N SER A 13 -11.13 -10.94 -1.26
CA SER A 13 -10.76 -10.67 -2.64
C SER A 13 -11.00 -9.22 -3.05
N ASP A 14 -12.10 -8.61 -2.61
CA ASP A 14 -12.37 -7.18 -2.85
C ASP A 14 -11.37 -6.29 -2.13
N HIS A 15 -11.08 -6.55 -0.85
CA HIS A 15 -10.05 -5.81 -0.11
C HIS A 15 -8.67 -5.93 -0.77
N ALA A 16 -8.30 -7.11 -1.27
CA ALA A 16 -7.05 -7.31 -2.00
C ALA A 16 -7.03 -6.52 -3.32
N ARG A 17 -8.16 -6.46 -4.03
CA ARG A 17 -8.31 -5.66 -5.26
C ARG A 17 -8.21 -4.16 -4.99
N ILE A 18 -8.90 -3.67 -3.96
CA ILE A 18 -8.85 -2.28 -3.52
C ILE A 18 -7.42 -1.91 -3.14
N TRP A 19 -6.75 -2.74 -2.33
CA TRP A 19 -5.36 -2.53 -1.95
C TRP A 19 -4.41 -2.52 -3.16
N TYR A 20 -4.61 -3.43 -4.11
CA TYR A 20 -3.82 -3.44 -5.35
C TYR A 20 -3.98 -2.15 -6.16
N SER A 21 -5.22 -1.70 -6.38
CA SER A 21 -5.51 -0.45 -7.07
C SER A 21 -4.92 0.76 -6.33
N LEU A 22 -5.04 0.81 -5.01
CA LEU A 22 -4.50 1.89 -4.18
C LEU A 22 -2.97 1.95 -4.28
N LYS A 23 -2.29 0.81 -4.16
CA LYS A 23 -0.83 0.75 -4.30
C LYS A 23 -0.38 1.29 -5.65
N ASN A 24 -1.03 0.89 -6.73
CA ASN A 24 -0.69 1.37 -8.06
C ASN A 24 -0.94 2.87 -8.23
N ALA A 25 -2.03 3.39 -7.67
CA ALA A 25 -2.32 4.83 -7.68
C ALA A 25 -1.24 5.63 -6.92
N ILE A 26 -0.84 5.16 -5.73
CA ILE A 26 0.24 5.76 -4.95
C ILE A 26 1.57 5.65 -5.70
N ALA A 27 1.91 4.48 -6.25
CA ALA A 27 3.11 4.27 -7.04
C ALA A 27 3.20 5.18 -8.27
N GLY A 28 2.04 5.49 -8.87
CA GLY A 28 1.92 6.41 -9.99
C GLY A 28 2.02 7.89 -9.60
N SER A 29 1.78 8.23 -8.33
CA SER A 29 1.77 9.60 -7.83
C SER A 29 3.16 10.24 -7.87
N SER A 30 3.20 11.57 -8.07
CA SER A 30 4.45 12.34 -8.07
C SER A 30 5.16 12.29 -6.71
N GLY A 31 4.42 12.40 -5.60
CA GLY A 31 4.99 12.36 -4.25
C GLY A 31 5.72 11.06 -3.94
N PHE A 32 5.14 9.91 -4.31
CA PHE A 32 5.80 8.62 -4.11
C PHE A 32 7.04 8.45 -4.98
N LYS A 33 7.02 8.91 -6.23
CA LYS A 33 8.18 8.82 -7.13
C LYS A 33 9.35 9.68 -6.64
N SER A 34 9.06 10.90 -6.17
CA SER A 34 10.06 11.77 -5.56
C SER A 34 10.64 11.15 -4.28
N TRP A 35 9.80 10.71 -3.35
CA TRP A 35 10.23 10.04 -2.12
C TRP A 35 11.03 8.75 -2.40
N LYS A 36 10.64 7.96 -3.40
CA LYS A 36 11.40 6.77 -3.81
C LYS A 36 12.80 7.11 -4.33
N GLY A 37 12.97 8.28 -4.96
CA GLY A 37 14.28 8.78 -5.39
C GLY A 37 15.18 9.25 -4.24
N GLU A 38 14.62 9.55 -3.07
CA GLU A 38 15.37 9.90 -1.86
C GLU A 38 15.83 8.66 -1.08
N LEU A 39 15.25 7.49 -1.35
CA LEU A 39 15.68 6.23 -0.76
C LEU A 39 17.02 5.76 -1.33
N PRO A 40 17.81 4.99 -0.56
CA PRO A 40 18.98 4.30 -1.09
C PRO A 40 18.59 3.38 -2.25
N GLU A 41 19.36 3.41 -3.35
CA GLU A 41 19.09 2.62 -4.57
C GLU A 41 18.90 1.12 -4.26
N THR A 42 19.73 0.58 -3.36
CA THR A 42 19.63 -0.80 -2.85
C THR A 42 18.26 -1.11 -2.24
N GLU A 43 17.68 -0.20 -1.47
CA GLU A 43 16.35 -0.36 -0.86
C GLU A 43 15.24 -0.12 -1.88
N ALA A 44 15.39 0.87 -2.76
CA ALA A 44 14.40 1.24 -3.76
C ALA A 44 14.18 0.14 -4.83
N GLU A 45 15.22 -0.64 -5.14
CA GLU A 45 15.17 -1.74 -6.11
C GLU A 45 14.87 -3.11 -5.48
N THR A 46 15.39 -3.37 -4.27
CA THR A 46 15.19 -4.67 -3.60
C THR A 46 13.83 -4.77 -2.92
N ALA A 47 13.28 -3.65 -2.43
CA ALA A 47 12.05 -3.70 -1.65
C ALA A 47 10.81 -3.88 -2.54
N PRO A 48 9.88 -4.76 -2.14
CA PRO A 48 8.62 -4.92 -2.85
C PRO A 48 7.79 -3.64 -2.77
N LEU A 49 7.03 -3.35 -3.84
CA LEU A 49 6.18 -2.16 -3.91
C LEU A 49 5.25 -2.01 -2.70
N ASP A 50 4.75 -3.13 -2.17
CA ASP A 50 3.90 -3.15 -0.96
C ASP A 50 4.60 -2.53 0.25
N GLN A 51 5.88 -2.87 0.45
CA GLN A 51 6.68 -2.38 1.57
C GLN A 51 7.02 -0.90 1.40
N LEU A 52 7.37 -0.49 0.18
CA LEU A 52 7.64 0.92 -0.14
C LEU A 52 6.39 1.78 0.07
N VAL A 53 5.23 1.34 -0.43
CA VAL A 53 3.96 2.06 -0.25
C VAL A 53 3.57 2.18 1.22
N ARG A 54 3.74 1.12 2.02
CA ARG A 54 3.49 1.17 3.47
C ARG A 54 4.41 2.13 4.20
N ARG A 55 5.70 2.16 3.82
CA ARG A 55 6.69 3.07 4.42
C ARG A 55 6.36 4.53 4.08
N TYR A 56 6.10 4.82 2.80
CA TYR A 56 5.66 6.14 2.35
C TYR A 56 4.39 6.61 3.08
N LEU A 57 3.38 5.75 3.22
CA LEU A 57 2.16 6.07 3.96
C LEU A 57 2.44 6.34 5.44
N ARG A 58 3.34 5.58 6.06
CA ARG A 58 3.71 5.80 7.47
C ARG A 58 4.39 7.16 7.64
N GLU A 59 5.39 7.46 6.83
CA GLU A 59 6.14 8.72 6.90
C GLU A 59 5.25 9.94 6.61
N THR A 60 4.38 9.85 5.59
CA THR A 60 3.43 10.92 5.24
C THR A 60 2.35 11.13 6.31
N LEU A 61 1.92 10.07 6.99
CA LEU A 61 0.99 10.18 8.12
C LEU A 61 1.65 10.76 9.36
N GLU A 62 2.92 10.44 9.61
CA GLU A 62 3.69 11.02 10.72
C GLU A 62 3.92 12.52 10.52
N THR A 63 4.04 13.00 9.28
CA THR A 63 4.20 14.44 9.00
C THR A 63 2.93 15.27 9.20
N LEU A 64 1.75 14.64 9.17
CA LEU A 64 0.45 15.29 9.34
C LEU A 64 -0.11 15.20 10.77
N ALA A 65 0.54 14.43 11.65
CA ALA A 65 0.12 14.22 13.03
C ALA A 65 0.67 15.27 14.02
N TYR A 66 1.27 16.35 13.51
CA TYR A 66 1.83 17.46 14.29
C TYR A 66 0.97 18.71 14.10
#